data_AF-A0AA38PUS9-F1
#
_entry.id   AF-A0AA38PUS9-F1
#
_cell.length_a   1.000
_cell.length_b   1.000
_cell.length_c   1.000
_cell.angle_alpha   90.00
_cell.angle_beta   90.00
_cell.angle_gamma   90.00
#
_symmetry.space_group_name_H-M   'P 1'
#
loop_
_entity.id
_entity.type
_entity.pdbx_description
1 polymer ?
#
loop_
_entity_poly.entity_id
_entity_poly.type
_entity_poly.pdbx_seq_one_letter_code
_entity_poly.pdbx_strand_id
1 'polypeptide(L)'
;MDSLANPSANPPFPEDVPTHPLEVINYKLLLGKDQAEIQKFWTACKTLGFFYLSEHEIQANDVFEIGRQSLRNLPLEEKLNFLHNANAGDSFGYKPPGANLTNASGGVDTVEWWNIAKDDVLFYPQIAYRTYAAPINDAMDKLKDFVDKSESVSRTLLQILNEMLRLPEGFLDSCHIASKPSTSEVTLIRNPGREKATSFSEEQLAIGAHTDFGSISLLHNVLGGLQVLPPTTKEWIYIKPIDGHIICNLGDALSVFSGGLLRSNLHRVIPQPGAQIHWDRWTLVYFFRPHGTCEMRPLIESEVIKSAAEESTNSFPHGISAVEWFQRRTKYFHKDEETSAAESWKQARGTEHSEF
;
A
#
# COMPACT_ATOMS: atom_id res chain seq x y z
N MET A 1 6.35 -23.79 -3.48
CA MET A 1 6.70 -23.50 -4.89
C MET A 1 6.83 -21.99 -5.07
N ASP A 2 7.52 -21.49 -6.11
CA ASP A 2 7.73 -20.04 -6.30
C ASP A 2 6.90 -19.52 -7.48
N SER A 3 5.96 -18.60 -7.22
CA SER A 3 5.00 -18.14 -8.23
C SER A 3 5.59 -17.23 -9.31
N LEU A 4 6.79 -16.69 -9.09
CA LEU A 4 7.53 -15.92 -10.10
C LEU A 4 8.37 -16.82 -11.01
N ALA A 5 8.78 -17.99 -10.53
CA ALA A 5 9.70 -18.86 -11.29
C ALA A 5 9.01 -19.56 -12.47
N ASN A 6 7.71 -19.85 -12.37
CA ASN A 6 6.94 -20.42 -13.47
C ASN A 6 5.50 -19.90 -13.44
N PRO A 7 5.24 -18.68 -13.95
CA PRO A 7 3.91 -18.07 -13.91
C PRO A 7 2.82 -18.93 -14.55
N SER A 8 3.16 -19.66 -15.63
CA SER A 8 2.22 -20.57 -16.32
C SER A 8 1.82 -21.81 -15.50
N ALA A 9 2.57 -22.13 -14.45
CA ALA A 9 2.27 -23.24 -13.56
C ALA A 9 1.53 -22.80 -12.28
N ASN A 10 1.30 -21.48 -12.11
CA ASN A 10 0.54 -20.98 -10.98
C ASN A 10 -0.89 -21.54 -11.02
N PRO A 11 -1.41 -22.08 -9.91
CA PRO A 11 -2.79 -22.52 -9.87
C PRO A 11 -3.72 -21.31 -10.01
N PRO A 12 -4.84 -21.46 -10.73
CA PRO A 12 -5.78 -20.37 -10.94
C PRO A 12 -6.39 -19.92 -9.61
N PHE A 13 -6.88 -18.68 -9.58
CA PHE A 13 -7.70 -18.21 -8.47
C PHE A 13 -8.98 -19.08 -8.40
N PRO A 14 -9.38 -19.60 -7.22
CA PRO A 14 -10.53 -20.50 -7.12
C PRO A 14 -11.85 -19.85 -7.61
N GLU A 15 -12.61 -20.57 -8.44
CA GLU A 15 -13.84 -20.05 -9.04
C GLU A 15 -15.01 -19.94 -8.05
N ASP A 16 -14.98 -20.73 -6.97
CA ASP A 16 -15.99 -20.79 -5.92
C ASP A 16 -15.78 -19.73 -4.81
N VAL A 17 -14.68 -18.98 -4.86
CA VAL A 17 -14.37 -17.92 -3.89
C VAL A 17 -14.97 -16.60 -4.38
N PRO A 18 -15.92 -15.99 -3.63
CA PRO A 18 -16.50 -14.71 -4.00
C PRO A 18 -15.47 -13.58 -4.05
N THR A 19 -15.60 -12.71 -5.05
CA THR A 19 -14.69 -11.58 -5.27
C THR A 19 -15.46 -10.28 -5.42
N HIS A 20 -14.86 -9.17 -5.01
CA HIS A 20 -15.44 -7.86 -5.21
C HIS A 20 -15.23 -7.43 -6.67
N PRO A 21 -16.28 -6.98 -7.38
CA PRO A 21 -16.15 -6.47 -8.75
C PRO A 21 -15.58 -5.06 -8.71
N LEU A 22 -14.26 -4.91 -8.58
CA LEU A 22 -13.63 -3.59 -8.70
C LEU A 22 -13.80 -3.04 -10.12
N GLU A 23 -14.01 -1.73 -10.21
CA GLU A 23 -14.00 -1.01 -11.48
C GLU A 23 -12.61 -1.11 -12.13
N VAL A 24 -12.58 -1.30 -13.45
CA VAL A 24 -11.36 -1.23 -14.25
C VAL A 24 -11.23 0.15 -14.85
N ILE A 25 -10.22 0.88 -14.41
CA ILE A 25 -9.87 2.22 -14.90
C ILE A 25 -8.78 2.10 -15.96
N ASN A 26 -8.97 2.75 -17.11
CA ASN A 26 -8.04 2.77 -18.23
C ASN A 26 -7.17 4.03 -18.16
N TYR A 27 -5.87 3.83 -17.91
CA TYR A 27 -4.93 4.93 -17.70
C TYR A 27 -4.77 5.84 -18.93
N LYS A 28 -4.79 5.27 -20.15
CA LYS A 28 -4.68 6.06 -21.39
C LYS A 28 -5.88 6.96 -21.62
N LEU A 29 -7.09 6.50 -21.27
CA LEU A 29 -8.29 7.32 -21.33
C LEU A 29 -8.25 8.46 -20.30
N LEU A 30 -7.70 8.22 -19.10
CA LEU A 30 -7.45 9.28 -18.13
C LEU A 30 -6.46 10.32 -18.64
N LEU A 31 -5.36 9.90 -19.27
CA LEU A 31 -4.39 10.81 -19.91
C LEU A 31 -5.04 11.65 -21.02
N GLY A 32 -5.96 11.06 -21.79
CA GLY A 32 -6.77 11.74 -22.78
C GLY A 32 -7.87 12.65 -22.23
N LYS A 33 -7.98 12.77 -20.89
CA LYS A 33 -9.04 13.48 -20.17
C LYS A 33 -10.46 13.04 -20.58
N ASP A 34 -10.64 11.75 -20.87
CA ASP A 34 -11.96 11.19 -21.16
C ASP A 34 -12.90 11.37 -19.96
N GLN A 35 -14.03 12.02 -20.18
CA GLN A 35 -14.93 12.44 -19.09
C GLN A 35 -15.65 11.26 -18.45
N ALA A 36 -16.00 10.23 -19.23
CA ALA A 36 -16.65 9.04 -18.70
C ALA A 36 -15.68 8.26 -17.80
N GLU A 37 -14.42 8.13 -18.23
CA GLU A 37 -13.38 7.48 -17.46
C GLU A 37 -13.04 8.23 -16.17
N ILE A 38 -12.92 9.56 -16.23
CA ILE A 38 -12.73 10.40 -15.04
C ILE A 38 -13.89 10.23 -14.05
N GLN A 39 -15.13 10.19 -14.53
CA GLN A 39 -16.29 10.01 -13.67
C GLN A 39 -16.35 8.62 -13.03
N LYS A 40 -15.94 7.58 -13.76
CA LYS A 40 -15.81 6.21 -13.23
C LYS A 40 -14.72 6.14 -12.16
N PHE A 41 -13.54 6.71 -12.44
CA PHE A 41 -12.44 6.84 -11.47
C PHE A 41 -12.88 7.59 -10.21
N TRP A 42 -13.52 8.76 -10.36
CA TRP A 42 -14.05 9.54 -9.24
C TRP A 42 -15.05 8.74 -8.40
N THR A 43 -15.93 7.97 -9.05
CA THR A 43 -16.89 7.11 -8.35
C THR A 43 -16.16 6.04 -7.53
N ALA A 44 -15.20 5.34 -8.14
CA ALA A 44 -14.41 4.31 -7.45
C ALA A 44 -13.66 4.87 -6.23
N CYS A 45 -13.08 6.07 -6.35
CA CYS A 45 -12.38 6.76 -5.27
C CYS A 45 -13.28 7.12 -4.07
N LYS A 46 -14.55 7.48 -4.31
CA LYS A 46 -15.51 7.81 -3.24
C LYS A 46 -16.17 6.58 -2.61
N THR A 47 -16.43 5.55 -3.40
CA THR A 47 -17.24 4.40 -2.96
C THR A 47 -16.42 3.42 -2.15
N LEU A 48 -15.47 2.73 -2.78
CA LEU A 48 -14.62 1.74 -2.13
C LEU A 48 -13.20 2.25 -1.92
N GLY A 49 -12.74 3.22 -2.72
CA GLY A 49 -11.34 3.65 -2.70
C GLY A 49 -10.38 2.62 -3.30
N PHE A 50 -10.90 1.57 -3.95
CA PHE A 50 -10.14 0.53 -4.64
C PHE A 50 -10.61 0.40 -6.09
N PHE A 51 -9.68 0.20 -7.01
CA PHE A 51 -9.97 -0.04 -8.43
C PHE A 51 -8.79 -0.76 -9.10
N TYR A 52 -9.03 -1.38 -10.26
CA TYR A 52 -7.95 -1.82 -11.12
C TYR A 52 -7.51 -0.67 -12.03
N LEU A 53 -6.22 -0.56 -12.30
CA LEU A 53 -5.68 0.30 -13.35
C LEU A 53 -5.14 -0.59 -14.47
N SER A 54 -5.58 -0.31 -15.70
CA SER A 54 -5.20 -0.98 -16.94
C SER A 54 -4.50 -0.01 -17.88
N GLU A 55 -3.85 -0.53 -18.93
CA GLU A 55 -3.15 0.27 -19.94
C GLU A 55 -2.07 1.22 -19.37
N HIS A 56 -1.49 0.85 -18.23
CA HIS A 56 -0.37 1.57 -17.61
C HIS A 56 0.97 1.11 -18.20
N GLU A 57 2.02 1.92 -18.04
CA GLU A 57 3.35 1.64 -18.57
C GLU A 57 4.33 1.05 -17.54
N ILE A 58 3.89 0.92 -16.27
CA ILE A 58 4.71 0.41 -15.16
C ILE A 58 5.09 -1.08 -15.39
N GLN A 59 6.39 -1.37 -15.37
CA GLN A 59 6.94 -2.72 -15.51
C GLN A 59 7.41 -3.24 -14.15
N ALA A 60 6.76 -4.29 -13.63
CA ALA A 60 7.06 -4.83 -12.30
C ALA A 60 8.02 -6.04 -12.30
N ASN A 61 8.20 -6.70 -13.44
CA ASN A 61 8.91 -8.00 -13.51
C ASN A 61 10.36 -7.91 -13.04
N ASP A 62 11.08 -6.86 -13.44
CA ASP A 62 12.45 -6.62 -13.01
C ASP A 62 12.55 -6.41 -11.50
N VAL A 63 11.60 -5.70 -10.91
CA VAL A 63 11.57 -5.43 -9.46
C VAL A 63 11.15 -6.67 -8.68
N PHE A 64 10.26 -7.50 -9.22
CA PHE A 64 9.96 -8.81 -8.66
C PHE A 64 11.18 -9.73 -8.63
N GLU A 65 12.03 -9.70 -9.66
CA GLU A 65 13.29 -10.46 -9.65
C GLU A 65 14.26 -9.97 -8.58
N ILE A 66 14.34 -8.64 -8.34
CA ILE A 66 15.07 -8.09 -7.18
C ILE A 66 14.52 -8.67 -5.88
N GLY A 67 13.19 -8.76 -5.73
CA GLY A 67 12.55 -9.40 -4.58
C GLY A 67 12.93 -10.87 -4.43
N ARG A 68 12.95 -11.63 -5.53
CA ARG A 68 13.37 -13.05 -5.52
C ARG A 68 14.81 -13.21 -5.05
N GLN A 69 15.71 -12.36 -5.56
CA GLN A 69 17.13 -12.39 -5.17
C GLN A 69 17.34 -11.94 -3.71
N SER A 70 16.66 -10.87 -3.29
CA SER A 70 16.89 -10.23 -1.99
C SER A 70 16.10 -10.83 -0.82
N LEU A 71 14.92 -11.43 -1.04
CA LEU A 71 14.12 -12.06 0.02
C LEU A 71 14.28 -13.58 0.05
N ARG A 72 14.21 -14.24 -1.11
CA ARG A 72 14.21 -15.70 -1.20
C ARG A 72 15.61 -16.31 -1.22
N ASN A 73 16.54 -15.73 -1.99
CA ASN A 73 17.86 -16.33 -2.21
C ASN A 73 18.92 -15.85 -1.21
N LEU A 74 18.78 -14.64 -0.67
CA LEU A 74 19.72 -14.10 0.29
C LEU A 74 19.57 -14.76 1.68
N PRO A 75 20.68 -15.19 2.33
CA PRO A 75 20.65 -15.73 3.69
C PRO A 75 20.00 -14.78 4.69
N LEU A 76 19.29 -15.32 5.68
CA LEU A 76 18.64 -14.52 6.71
C LEU A 76 19.62 -13.64 7.47
N GLU A 77 20.79 -14.16 7.83
CA GLU A 77 21.84 -13.41 8.54
C GLU A 77 22.28 -12.14 7.79
N GLU A 78 22.33 -12.20 6.46
CA GLU A 78 22.67 -11.03 5.64
C GLU A 78 21.53 -10.02 5.62
N LYS A 79 20.27 -10.48 5.51
CA LYS A 79 19.08 -9.61 5.55
C LYS A 79 18.97 -8.87 6.88
N LEU A 80 19.30 -9.53 7.99
CA LEU A 80 19.22 -8.96 9.35
C LEU A 80 20.19 -7.78 9.57
N ASN A 81 21.24 -7.63 8.77
CA ASN A 81 22.11 -6.44 8.82
C ASN A 81 21.39 -5.15 8.38
N PHE A 82 20.20 -5.26 7.80
CA PHE A 82 19.44 -4.13 7.27
C PHE A 82 18.06 -3.99 7.91
N LEU A 83 17.86 -4.48 9.14
CA LEU A 83 16.60 -4.32 9.84
C LEU A 83 16.13 -2.85 9.85
N HIS A 84 14.83 -2.65 9.66
CA HIS A 84 14.19 -1.37 9.91
C HIS A 84 13.99 -1.15 11.42
N ASN A 85 13.83 0.11 11.85
CA ASN A 85 13.56 0.44 13.25
C ASN A 85 12.16 1.03 13.42
N ALA A 86 11.16 0.16 13.38
CA ALA A 86 9.76 0.56 13.48
C ALA A 86 9.42 1.27 14.81
N ASN A 87 10.09 0.90 15.91
CA ASN A 87 9.93 1.56 17.21
C ASN A 87 10.37 3.04 17.20
N ALA A 88 11.33 3.38 16.32
CA ALA A 88 11.73 4.77 16.04
C ALA A 88 10.88 5.45 14.96
N GLY A 89 9.82 4.80 14.47
CA GLY A 89 8.99 5.29 13.38
C GLY A 89 9.64 5.21 11.99
N ASP A 90 10.74 4.46 11.86
CA ASP A 90 11.39 4.18 10.58
C ASP A 90 10.89 2.86 10.00
N SER A 91 10.59 2.87 8.70
CA SER A 91 10.09 1.70 7.99
C SER A 91 11.10 1.12 6.99
N PHE A 92 12.12 1.88 6.60
CA PHE A 92 13.02 1.51 5.50
C PHE A 92 13.97 0.39 5.91
N GLY A 93 14.20 -0.56 5.00
CA GLY A 93 15.04 -1.74 5.24
C GLY A 93 14.24 -3.04 5.27
N TYR A 94 14.83 -4.06 5.88
CA TYR A 94 14.28 -5.39 5.98
C TYR A 94 13.37 -5.54 7.21
N LYS A 95 12.29 -6.28 7.02
CA LYS A 95 11.40 -6.73 8.09
C LYS A 95 11.28 -8.26 8.03
N PRO A 96 11.62 -9.00 9.09
CA PRO A 96 11.46 -10.46 9.15
C PRO A 96 10.01 -10.87 9.45
N PRO A 97 9.58 -12.10 9.17
CA PRO A 97 8.27 -12.60 9.58
C PRO A 97 8.06 -12.49 11.09
N GLY A 98 6.82 -12.23 11.51
CA GLY A 98 6.41 -12.17 12.90
C GLY A 98 6.68 -10.84 13.62
N ALA A 99 7.19 -9.82 12.92
CA ALA A 99 7.54 -8.55 13.55
C ALA A 99 6.35 -7.58 13.72
N ASN A 100 5.27 -7.73 12.92
CA ASN A 100 4.10 -6.84 13.03
C ASN A 100 2.89 -7.58 13.60
N LEU A 101 2.04 -6.83 14.32
CA LEU A 101 0.79 -7.32 14.85
C LEU A 101 -0.24 -7.47 13.72
N THR A 102 -1.07 -8.52 13.79
CA THR A 102 -2.15 -8.74 12.82
C THR A 102 -3.54 -8.58 13.41
N ASN A 103 -3.67 -8.61 14.73
CA ASN A 103 -4.91 -8.45 15.46
C ASN A 103 -4.66 -8.01 16.91
N ALA A 104 -5.73 -7.58 17.60
CA ALA A 104 -5.66 -7.12 18.99
C ALA A 104 -5.30 -8.23 20.00
N SER A 105 -5.41 -9.51 19.60
CA SER A 105 -5.06 -10.67 20.42
C SER A 105 -3.57 -11.01 20.40
N GLY A 106 -2.75 -10.26 19.63
CA GLY A 106 -1.30 -10.46 19.58
C GLY A 106 -0.83 -11.45 18.50
N GLY A 107 -1.67 -11.80 17.53
CA GLY A 107 -1.26 -12.52 16.33
C GLY A 107 -0.18 -11.75 15.58
N VAL A 108 0.71 -12.48 14.90
CA VAL A 108 1.83 -11.90 14.16
C VAL A 108 1.81 -12.34 12.71
N ASP A 109 2.34 -11.49 11.84
CA ASP A 109 2.31 -11.72 10.40
C ASP A 109 3.27 -12.82 9.93
N THR A 110 2.97 -13.40 8.76
CA THR A 110 3.77 -14.49 8.17
C THR A 110 4.72 -14.02 7.08
N VAL A 111 4.76 -12.70 6.81
CA VAL A 111 5.44 -12.13 5.65
C VAL A 111 6.78 -11.52 6.01
N GLU A 112 7.71 -11.56 5.08
CA GLU A 112 8.93 -10.76 5.09
C GLU A 112 8.85 -9.69 4.00
N TRP A 113 9.51 -8.54 4.21
CA TRP A 113 9.59 -7.52 3.18
C TRP A 113 10.85 -6.67 3.23
N TRP A 114 11.11 -6.01 2.10
CA TRP A 114 11.98 -4.84 2.00
C TRP A 114 11.15 -3.60 1.73
N ASN A 115 11.39 -2.55 2.50
CA ASN A 115 10.94 -1.19 2.19
C ASN A 115 12.13 -0.39 1.69
N ILE A 116 12.08 0.06 0.44
CA ILE A 116 13.14 0.80 -0.23
C ILE A 116 12.65 2.23 -0.41
N ALA A 117 13.32 3.19 0.22
CA ALA A 117 12.92 4.60 0.18
C ALA A 117 12.96 5.14 -1.25
N LYS A 118 11.90 5.85 -1.67
CA LYS A 118 11.84 6.56 -2.95
C LYS A 118 13.08 7.44 -3.15
N ASP A 119 13.47 8.14 -2.10
CA ASP A 119 14.54 9.14 -2.17
C ASP A 119 15.92 8.50 -2.39
N ASP A 120 16.19 7.34 -1.78
CA ASP A 120 17.41 6.57 -2.05
C ASP A 120 17.47 6.09 -3.50
N VAL A 121 16.32 5.74 -4.09
CA VAL A 121 16.23 5.30 -5.50
C VAL A 121 16.42 6.49 -6.46
N LEU A 122 15.71 7.60 -6.22
CA LEU A 122 15.71 8.74 -7.14
C LEU A 122 17.02 9.53 -7.12
N PHE A 123 17.71 9.57 -5.98
CA PHE A 123 18.95 10.33 -5.81
C PHE A 123 20.21 9.46 -5.90
N TYR A 124 20.08 8.15 -6.17
CA TYR A 124 21.21 7.25 -6.32
C TYR A 124 22.28 7.81 -7.28
N PRO A 125 23.59 7.77 -6.94
CA PRO A 125 24.21 7.05 -5.82
C PRO A 125 24.25 7.81 -4.48
N GLN A 126 23.61 8.99 -4.36
CA GLN A 126 23.48 9.66 -3.07
C GLN A 126 22.57 8.86 -2.15
N ILE A 127 23.04 8.59 -0.94
CA ILE A 127 22.26 7.94 0.12
C ILE A 127 21.48 9.03 0.86
N ALA A 128 20.16 8.99 0.75
CA ALA A 128 19.26 9.89 1.49
C ALA A 128 18.99 9.36 2.90
N TYR A 129 18.79 8.04 3.03
CA TYR A 129 18.46 7.37 4.27
C TYR A 129 19.39 6.21 4.58
N ARG A 130 19.52 5.24 3.66
CA ARG A 130 20.32 4.03 3.91
C ARG A 130 20.79 3.31 2.66
N THR A 131 21.71 2.38 2.85
CA THR A 131 22.03 1.33 1.88
C THR A 131 21.18 0.09 2.14
N TYR A 132 21.02 -0.74 1.10
CA TYR A 132 20.29 -2.00 1.13
C TYR A 132 21.22 -3.18 0.87
N ALA A 133 20.69 -4.41 0.86
CA ALA A 133 21.45 -5.58 0.45
C ALA A 133 21.92 -5.50 -1.01
N ALA A 134 22.99 -6.21 -1.36
CA ALA A 134 23.63 -6.13 -2.68
C ALA A 134 22.64 -6.31 -3.86
N PRO A 135 21.71 -7.29 -3.87
CA PRO A 135 20.76 -7.43 -4.98
C PRO A 135 19.86 -6.22 -5.22
N ILE A 136 19.62 -5.40 -4.18
CA ILE A 136 18.85 -4.15 -4.29
C ILE A 136 19.74 -3.01 -4.77
N ASN A 137 20.90 -2.80 -4.14
CA ASN A 137 21.82 -1.72 -4.52
C ASN A 137 22.34 -1.88 -5.96
N ASP A 138 22.61 -3.11 -6.39
CA ASP A 138 23.11 -3.42 -7.74
C ASP A 138 22.03 -3.23 -8.83
N ALA A 139 20.77 -3.05 -8.43
CA ALA A 139 19.62 -2.93 -9.32
C ALA A 139 18.87 -1.58 -9.19
N MET A 140 19.52 -0.55 -8.64
CA MET A 140 18.92 0.77 -8.44
C MET A 140 18.40 1.40 -9.73
N ASP A 141 19.05 1.19 -10.88
CA ASP A 141 18.56 1.69 -12.17
C ASP A 141 17.19 1.10 -12.54
N LYS A 142 16.96 -0.19 -12.24
CA LYS A 142 15.68 -0.86 -12.49
C LYS A 142 14.60 -0.38 -11.53
N LEU A 143 14.96 -0.18 -10.25
CA LEU A 143 14.07 0.44 -9.27
C LEU A 143 13.71 1.87 -9.67
N LYS A 144 14.66 2.62 -10.24
CA LYS A 144 14.43 4.00 -10.68
C LYS A 144 13.40 4.08 -11.80
N ASP A 145 13.50 3.23 -12.83
CA ASP A 145 12.49 3.16 -13.88
C ASP A 145 11.08 2.85 -13.32
N PHE A 146 10.99 1.89 -12.41
CA PHE A 146 9.73 1.56 -11.73
C PHE A 146 9.18 2.73 -10.91
N VAL A 147 10.01 3.40 -10.11
CA VAL A 147 9.62 4.53 -9.28
C VAL A 147 9.21 5.73 -10.13
N ASP A 148 9.98 6.09 -11.17
CA ASP A 148 9.66 7.23 -12.05
C ASP A 148 8.30 7.04 -12.73
N LYS A 149 8.00 5.82 -13.23
CA LYS A 149 6.71 5.51 -13.85
C LYS A 149 5.57 5.48 -12.83
N SER A 150 5.81 4.94 -11.64
CA SER A 150 4.83 4.91 -10.55
C SER A 150 4.49 6.31 -10.04
N GLU A 151 5.50 7.19 -9.94
CA GLU A 151 5.35 8.63 -9.68
C GLU A 151 4.51 9.30 -10.76
N SER A 152 4.81 9.05 -12.04
CA SER A 152 4.08 9.64 -13.15
C SER A 152 2.60 9.27 -13.13
N VAL A 153 2.29 7.98 -12.97
CA VAL A 153 0.90 7.50 -12.83
C VAL A 153 0.21 8.15 -11.64
N SER A 154 0.86 8.13 -10.47
CA SER A 154 0.28 8.68 -9.24
C SER A 154 -0.01 10.18 -9.35
N ARG A 155 0.87 10.95 -10.01
CA ARG A 155 0.66 12.38 -10.27
C ARG A 155 -0.49 12.64 -11.22
N THR A 156 -0.63 11.86 -12.29
CA THR A 156 -1.80 11.97 -13.18
C THR A 156 -3.10 11.76 -12.39
N LEU A 157 -3.15 10.72 -11.55
CA LEU A 157 -4.32 10.46 -10.71
C LEU A 157 -4.58 11.61 -9.73
N LEU A 158 -3.54 12.14 -9.07
CA LEU A 158 -3.68 13.31 -8.19
C LEU A 158 -4.18 14.56 -8.91
N GLN A 159 -3.71 14.84 -10.12
CA GLN A 159 -4.13 16.01 -10.89
C GLN A 159 -5.62 15.94 -11.22
N ILE A 160 -6.12 14.76 -11.62
CA ILE A 160 -7.55 14.54 -11.84
C ILE A 160 -8.32 14.72 -10.54
N LEU A 161 -7.85 14.16 -9.42
CA LEU A 161 -8.49 14.35 -8.12
C LEU A 161 -8.48 15.81 -7.67
N ASN A 162 -7.41 16.57 -7.94
CA ASN A 162 -7.32 18.00 -7.62
C ASN A 162 -8.43 18.78 -8.34
N GLU A 163 -8.63 18.53 -9.63
CA GLU A 163 -9.71 19.11 -10.43
C GLU A 163 -11.10 18.70 -9.89
N MET A 164 -11.32 17.40 -9.64
CA MET A 164 -12.60 16.87 -9.16
C MET A 164 -12.97 17.36 -7.75
N LEU A 165 -11.96 17.57 -6.90
CA LEU A 165 -12.11 18.17 -5.57
C LEU A 165 -12.24 19.70 -5.62
N ARG A 166 -12.12 20.33 -6.79
CA ARG A 166 -12.16 21.79 -6.98
C ARG A 166 -11.13 22.54 -6.14
N LEU A 167 -9.96 21.95 -5.97
CA LEU A 167 -8.83 22.61 -5.32
C LEU A 167 -8.19 23.62 -6.28
N PRO A 168 -7.46 24.63 -5.75
CA PRO A 168 -6.57 25.45 -6.57
C PRO A 168 -5.64 24.59 -7.43
N GLU A 169 -5.25 25.10 -8.60
CA GLU A 169 -4.36 24.39 -9.51
C GLU A 169 -3.05 23.98 -8.81
N GLY A 170 -2.66 22.71 -8.96
CA GLY A 170 -1.42 22.18 -8.39
C GLY A 170 -1.39 22.03 -6.86
N PHE A 171 -2.53 22.17 -6.17
CA PHE A 171 -2.55 22.09 -4.70
C PHE A 171 -2.07 20.72 -4.21
N LEU A 172 -2.66 19.62 -4.71
CA LEU A 172 -2.21 18.27 -4.33
C LEU A 172 -0.76 18.00 -4.77
N ASP A 173 -0.32 18.52 -5.92
CA ASP A 173 1.08 18.40 -6.34
C ASP A 173 2.03 19.12 -5.37
N SER A 174 1.62 20.25 -4.79
CA SER A 174 2.40 20.98 -3.78
C SER A 174 2.62 20.17 -2.50
N CYS A 175 1.68 19.28 -2.15
CA CYS A 175 1.82 18.32 -1.06
C CYS A 175 2.74 17.14 -1.41
N HIS A 176 3.04 16.90 -2.70
CA HIS A 176 3.76 15.73 -3.21
C HIS A 176 4.98 16.12 -4.07
N ILE A 177 5.74 17.13 -3.65
CA ILE A 177 6.93 17.59 -4.39
C ILE A 177 8.01 16.52 -4.37
N ALA A 178 8.41 16.01 -5.55
CA ALA A 178 9.38 14.92 -5.68
C ALA A 178 10.75 15.22 -5.05
N SER A 179 11.20 16.47 -5.10
CA SER A 179 12.49 16.92 -4.56
C SER A 179 12.48 17.15 -3.05
N LYS A 180 11.31 17.12 -2.40
CA LYS A 180 11.21 17.19 -0.94
C LYS A 180 11.22 15.77 -0.37
N PRO A 181 11.92 15.54 0.76
CA PRO A 181 11.91 14.24 1.41
C PRO A 181 10.49 13.78 1.75
N SER A 182 10.22 12.50 1.53
CA SER A 182 8.93 11.87 1.85
C SER A 182 9.15 10.49 2.42
N THR A 183 8.11 9.92 3.01
CA THR A 183 8.14 8.50 3.42
C THR A 183 7.71 7.57 2.29
N SER A 184 7.59 8.03 1.04
CA SER A 184 7.23 7.17 -0.10
C SER A 184 8.25 6.06 -0.30
N GLU A 185 7.79 4.86 -0.69
CA GLU A 185 8.66 3.68 -0.76
C GLU A 185 8.17 2.65 -1.76
N VAL A 186 9.12 1.82 -2.20
CA VAL A 186 8.87 0.56 -2.89
C VAL A 186 8.92 -0.57 -1.85
N THR A 187 7.83 -1.31 -1.71
CA THR A 187 7.74 -2.43 -0.79
C THR A 187 7.66 -3.75 -1.53
N LEU A 188 8.69 -4.59 -1.37
CA LEU A 188 8.75 -5.95 -1.89
C LEU A 188 8.39 -6.93 -0.78
N ILE A 189 7.30 -7.69 -0.94
CA ILE A 189 6.76 -8.60 0.08
C ILE A 189 6.78 -10.03 -0.43
N ARG A 190 7.20 -10.94 0.43
CA ARG A 190 7.07 -12.38 0.23
C ARG A 190 6.26 -12.99 1.36
N ASN A 191 5.18 -13.68 1.00
CA ASN A 191 4.47 -14.59 1.90
C ASN A 191 4.78 -16.03 1.48
N PRO A 192 5.57 -16.80 2.26
CA PRO A 192 5.92 -18.17 1.91
C PRO A 192 4.68 -19.06 1.74
N GLY A 193 4.73 -19.97 0.76
CA GLY A 193 3.73 -21.03 0.63
C GLY A 193 3.79 -22.02 1.80
N ARG A 194 2.66 -22.68 2.10
CA ARG A 194 2.55 -23.66 3.19
C ARG A 194 2.60 -25.09 2.65
N GLU A 195 3.50 -25.91 3.20
CA GLU A 195 3.59 -27.34 2.83
C GLU A 195 2.45 -28.18 3.41
N LYS A 196 2.01 -27.87 4.64
CA LYS A 196 0.86 -28.52 5.29
C LYS A 196 -0.24 -27.48 5.50
N ALA A 197 -1.29 -27.53 4.66
CA ALA A 197 -2.45 -26.67 4.83
C ALA A 197 -3.31 -27.20 5.99
N THR A 198 -3.33 -26.47 7.12
CA THR A 198 -4.33 -26.68 8.18
C THR A 198 -5.50 -25.74 8.00
N SER A 199 -6.65 -26.08 8.59
CA SER A 199 -7.82 -25.18 8.68
C SER A 199 -7.41 -23.80 9.20
N PHE A 200 -8.00 -22.75 8.62
CA PHE A 200 -7.68 -21.36 8.91
C PHE A 200 -8.07 -20.94 10.33
N SER A 201 -7.20 -20.18 11.00
CA SER A 201 -7.55 -19.35 12.16
C SER A 201 -7.16 -17.90 11.90
N GLU A 202 -7.85 -16.95 12.54
CA GLU A 202 -7.53 -15.50 12.47
C GLU A 202 -6.14 -15.15 13.05
N GLU A 203 -5.49 -16.11 13.70
CA GLU A 203 -4.12 -16.01 14.21
C GLU A 203 -3.06 -16.13 13.11
N GLN A 204 -3.46 -16.44 11.87
CA GLN A 204 -2.56 -16.75 10.75
C GLN A 204 -2.61 -15.73 9.60
N LEU A 205 -3.05 -14.51 9.87
CA LEU A 205 -3.10 -13.42 8.89
C LEU A 205 -1.70 -13.11 8.36
N ALA A 206 -1.61 -12.91 7.04
CA ALA A 206 -0.36 -12.49 6.42
C ALA A 206 -0.11 -10.98 6.63
N ILE A 207 -1.18 -10.17 6.62
CA ILE A 207 -1.17 -8.78 7.06
C ILE A 207 -2.53 -8.51 7.72
N GLY A 208 -2.53 -7.88 8.89
CA GLY A 208 -3.74 -7.53 9.64
C GLY A 208 -4.67 -6.55 8.91
N ALA A 209 -5.88 -6.35 9.44
CA ALA A 209 -6.80 -5.33 8.92
C ALA A 209 -6.24 -3.92 9.15
N HIS A 210 -6.12 -3.14 8.09
CA HIS A 210 -5.59 -1.78 8.14
C HIS A 210 -6.05 -0.92 6.96
N THR A 211 -5.85 0.40 7.09
CA THR A 211 -5.77 1.33 5.95
C THR A 211 -4.34 1.77 5.68
N ASP A 212 -4.06 2.15 4.43
CA ASP A 212 -2.75 2.65 4.04
C ASP A 212 -2.53 4.10 4.49
N PHE A 213 -1.30 4.43 4.86
CA PHE A 213 -1.01 5.69 5.54
C PHE A 213 -0.93 6.89 4.60
N GLY A 214 -0.62 6.60 3.33
CA GLY A 214 -0.25 7.55 2.28
C GLY A 214 -1.43 8.08 1.47
N SER A 215 -1.13 8.48 0.23
CA SER A 215 -2.13 8.98 -0.71
C SER A 215 -2.63 7.87 -1.63
N ILE A 216 -1.73 7.23 -2.37
CA ILE A 216 -2.06 6.20 -3.36
C ILE A 216 -1.11 5.02 -3.18
N SER A 217 -1.66 3.81 -3.20
CA SER A 217 -0.91 2.57 -3.26
C SER A 217 -1.10 1.93 -4.63
N LEU A 218 0.01 1.60 -5.30
CA LEU A 218 0.01 0.88 -6.58
C LEU A 218 0.51 -0.55 -6.33
N LEU A 219 -0.42 -1.50 -6.24
CA LEU A 219 -0.14 -2.88 -5.86
C LEU A 219 -0.12 -3.81 -7.07
N HIS A 220 1.01 -4.49 -7.25
CA HIS A 220 1.19 -5.60 -8.16
C HIS A 220 1.27 -6.90 -7.35
N ASN A 221 0.45 -7.89 -7.69
CA ASN A 221 0.53 -9.22 -7.09
C ASN A 221 0.16 -10.32 -8.09
N VAL A 222 0.71 -11.51 -7.84
CA VAL A 222 0.52 -12.68 -8.72
C VAL A 222 -0.60 -13.58 -8.21
N LEU A 223 -0.61 -13.86 -6.89
CA LEU A 223 -1.59 -14.75 -6.25
C LEU A 223 -2.59 -13.96 -5.41
N GLY A 224 -3.73 -14.61 -5.12
CA GLY A 224 -4.79 -14.07 -4.27
C GLY A 224 -4.36 -13.89 -2.81
N GLY A 225 -5.32 -13.55 -1.94
CA GLY A 225 -5.11 -13.34 -0.50
C GLY A 225 -5.48 -11.95 -0.02
N LEU A 226 -5.50 -10.94 -0.90
CA LEU A 226 -6.01 -9.61 -0.58
C LEU A 226 -7.53 -9.68 -0.38
N GLN A 227 -8.00 -9.13 0.74
CA GLN A 227 -9.41 -8.91 1.00
C GLN A 227 -9.65 -7.46 1.38
N VAL A 228 -10.80 -6.92 0.97
CA VAL A 228 -11.31 -5.62 1.41
C VAL A 228 -12.54 -5.83 2.28
N LEU A 229 -12.85 -4.86 3.13
CA LEU A 229 -14.11 -4.80 3.85
C LEU A 229 -14.98 -3.70 3.23
N PRO A 230 -15.95 -4.03 2.36
CA PRO A 230 -16.80 -3.03 1.75
C PRO A 230 -17.65 -2.29 2.79
N PRO A 231 -17.83 -0.98 2.69
CA PRO A 231 -18.59 -0.19 3.67
C PRO A 231 -20.05 -0.60 3.85
N THR A 232 -20.61 -1.25 2.83
CA THR A 232 -22.00 -1.69 2.77
C THR A 232 -22.24 -3.04 3.44
N THR A 233 -21.17 -3.71 3.90
CA THR A 233 -21.23 -5.08 4.44
C THR A 233 -20.32 -5.22 5.67
N LYS A 234 -20.49 -6.30 6.43
CA LYS A 234 -19.57 -6.70 7.50
C LYS A 234 -18.66 -7.86 7.08
N GLU A 235 -18.62 -8.17 5.79
CA GLU A 235 -17.95 -9.36 5.25
C GLU A 235 -16.69 -8.97 4.48
N TRP A 236 -15.60 -9.68 4.75
CA TRP A 236 -14.36 -9.54 3.99
C TRP A 236 -14.51 -10.22 2.63
N ILE A 237 -14.27 -9.47 1.55
CA ILE A 237 -14.42 -9.96 0.18
C ILE A 237 -13.05 -9.93 -0.52
N TYR A 238 -12.72 -11.01 -1.25
CA TYR A 238 -11.45 -11.08 -1.97
C TYR A 238 -11.37 -10.12 -3.14
N ILE A 239 -10.15 -9.64 -3.41
CA ILE A 239 -9.78 -8.99 -4.66
C ILE A 239 -8.96 -9.97 -5.48
N LYS A 240 -9.46 -10.35 -6.67
CA LYS A 240 -8.80 -11.30 -7.57
C LYS A 240 -7.73 -10.58 -8.40
N PRO A 241 -6.46 -10.99 -8.36
CA PRO A 241 -5.45 -10.44 -9.26
C PRO A 241 -5.86 -10.63 -10.73
N ILE A 242 -5.66 -9.62 -11.56
CA ILE A 242 -5.89 -9.67 -13.00
C ILE A 242 -4.57 -9.37 -13.70
N ASP A 243 -4.15 -10.28 -14.58
CA ASP A 243 -2.91 -10.10 -15.34
C ASP A 243 -2.94 -8.78 -16.13
N GLY A 244 -1.81 -8.08 -16.11
CA GLY A 244 -1.66 -6.77 -16.78
C GLY A 244 -2.38 -5.61 -16.10
N HIS A 245 -2.94 -5.80 -14.90
CA HIS A 245 -3.58 -4.74 -14.12
C HIS A 245 -2.85 -4.48 -12.80
N ILE A 246 -2.91 -3.24 -12.34
CA ILE A 246 -2.51 -2.84 -10.99
C ILE A 246 -3.75 -2.74 -10.12
N ILE A 247 -3.70 -3.22 -8.88
CA ILE A 247 -4.71 -2.88 -7.88
C ILE A 247 -4.28 -1.55 -7.27
N CYS A 248 -5.10 -0.52 -7.43
CA CYS A 248 -4.88 0.78 -6.82
C CYS A 248 -5.81 0.97 -5.64
N ASN A 249 -5.31 1.56 -4.56
CA ASN A 249 -6.16 2.07 -3.50
C ASN A 249 -5.73 3.42 -2.97
N LEU A 250 -6.70 4.17 -2.44
CA LEU A 250 -6.44 5.42 -1.75
C LEU A 250 -6.10 5.13 -0.28
N GLY A 251 -5.18 5.93 0.24
CA GLY A 251 -4.79 5.91 1.64
C GLY A 251 -5.35 7.10 2.42
N ASP A 252 -4.99 7.12 3.69
CA ASP A 252 -5.49 8.05 4.68
C ASP A 252 -5.18 9.51 4.35
N ALA A 253 -4.05 9.83 3.71
CA ALA A 253 -3.73 11.19 3.34
C ALA A 253 -4.78 11.79 2.41
N LEU A 254 -5.25 11.04 1.39
CA LEU A 254 -6.31 11.53 0.52
C LEU A 254 -7.69 11.54 1.19
N SER A 255 -7.96 10.60 2.09
CA SER A 255 -9.17 10.64 2.92
C SER A 255 -9.20 11.92 3.78
N VAL A 256 -8.09 12.25 4.45
CA VAL A 256 -7.93 13.45 5.26
C VAL A 256 -8.01 14.72 4.40
N PHE A 257 -7.20 14.82 3.33
CA PHE A 257 -7.14 16.00 2.46
C PHE A 257 -8.49 16.33 1.84
N SER A 258 -9.29 15.32 1.50
CA SER A 258 -10.60 15.48 0.89
C SER A 258 -11.74 15.71 1.90
N GLY A 259 -11.44 15.82 3.20
CA GLY A 259 -12.48 15.96 4.23
C GLY A 259 -13.40 14.74 4.34
N GLY A 260 -12.89 13.55 3.99
CA GLY A 260 -13.64 12.30 4.01
C GLY A 260 -14.48 12.01 2.75
N LEU A 261 -14.39 12.85 1.71
CA LEU A 261 -15.06 12.56 0.42
C LEU A 261 -14.49 11.34 -0.28
N LEU A 262 -13.16 11.21 -0.26
CA LEU A 262 -12.44 10.07 -0.80
C LEU A 262 -12.26 9.01 0.30
N ARG A 263 -12.36 7.74 -0.08
CA ARG A 263 -12.33 6.65 0.88
C ARG A 263 -10.96 5.99 0.94
N SER A 264 -10.38 5.98 2.13
CA SER A 264 -9.32 5.04 2.51
C SER A 264 -9.99 3.81 3.14
N ASN A 265 -9.91 2.65 2.49
CA ASN A 265 -10.71 1.49 2.88
C ASN A 265 -9.89 0.39 3.52
N LEU A 266 -10.53 -0.28 4.48
CA LEU A 266 -9.94 -1.40 5.18
C LEU A 266 -9.69 -2.57 4.24
N HIS A 267 -8.48 -3.09 4.37
CA HIS A 267 -8.04 -4.27 3.67
C HIS A 267 -7.14 -5.10 4.59
N ARG A 268 -7.02 -6.39 4.27
CA ARG A 268 -6.14 -7.33 4.95
C ARG A 268 -5.57 -8.31 3.94
N VAL A 269 -4.52 -9.02 4.33
CA VAL A 269 -4.01 -10.13 3.53
C VAL A 269 -4.09 -11.41 4.34
N ILE A 270 -4.81 -12.38 3.79
CA ILE A 270 -4.88 -13.73 4.33
C ILE A 270 -4.07 -14.69 3.46
N PRO A 271 -3.77 -15.92 3.94
CA PRO A 271 -3.11 -16.91 3.11
C PRO A 271 -3.83 -17.11 1.77
N GLN A 272 -3.05 -17.47 0.76
CA GLN A 272 -3.50 -17.63 -0.62
C GLN A 272 -4.66 -18.65 -0.68
N PRO A 273 -5.72 -18.38 -1.46
CA PRO A 273 -6.90 -19.24 -1.50
C PRO A 273 -6.66 -20.54 -2.28
N GLY A 274 -7.32 -21.62 -1.86
CA GLY A 274 -7.30 -22.92 -2.57
C GLY A 274 -5.89 -23.46 -2.80
N ALA A 275 -5.63 -23.98 -4.00
CA ALA A 275 -4.34 -24.58 -4.35
C ALA A 275 -3.16 -23.58 -4.37
N GLN A 276 -3.43 -22.26 -4.39
CA GLN A 276 -2.40 -21.22 -4.33
C GLN A 276 -1.64 -21.22 -2.99
N ILE A 277 -2.20 -21.81 -1.93
CA ILE A 277 -1.58 -21.84 -0.60
C ILE A 277 -0.19 -22.50 -0.58
N HIS A 278 0.12 -23.36 -1.55
CA HIS A 278 1.41 -24.06 -1.64
C HIS A 278 2.50 -23.24 -2.37
N TRP A 279 2.18 -22.01 -2.79
CA TRP A 279 3.04 -21.15 -3.59
C TRP A 279 3.39 -19.88 -2.84
N ASP A 280 4.66 -19.48 -2.89
CA ASP A 280 5.10 -18.19 -2.39
C ASP A 280 4.30 -17.09 -3.11
N ARG A 281 3.64 -16.23 -2.35
CA ARG A 281 2.94 -15.06 -2.88
C ARG A 281 3.88 -13.87 -2.82
N TRP A 282 4.12 -13.29 -3.99
CA TRP A 282 4.89 -12.07 -4.15
C TRP A 282 3.96 -10.88 -4.31
N THR A 283 4.34 -9.78 -3.67
CA THR A 283 3.66 -8.48 -3.83
C THR A 283 4.70 -7.40 -3.94
N LEU A 284 4.44 -6.46 -4.85
CA LEU A 284 5.21 -5.25 -5.03
C LEU A 284 4.23 -4.09 -4.88
N VAL A 285 4.50 -3.17 -3.97
CA VAL A 285 3.68 -1.98 -3.78
C VAL A 285 4.56 -0.74 -3.94
N TYR A 286 4.10 0.23 -4.72
CA TYR A 286 4.60 1.59 -4.60
C TYR A 286 3.65 2.40 -3.73
N PHE A 287 4.13 2.87 -2.59
CA PHE A 287 3.38 3.76 -1.72
C PHE A 287 3.75 5.20 -2.01
N PHE A 288 2.83 5.92 -2.63
CA PHE A 288 2.97 7.34 -2.93
C PHE A 288 2.38 8.18 -1.81
N ARG A 289 3.22 9.04 -1.19
CA ARG A 289 2.90 9.77 0.04
C ARG A 289 3.22 11.26 -0.10
N PRO A 290 2.56 12.13 0.68
CA PRO A 290 2.94 13.54 0.75
C PRO A 290 4.39 13.72 1.24
N HIS A 291 5.00 14.86 0.91
CA HIS A 291 6.30 15.21 1.47
C HIS A 291 6.20 15.36 3.00
N GLY A 292 7.28 15.04 3.72
CA GLY A 292 7.23 14.84 5.17
C GLY A 292 6.69 16.03 5.97
N THR A 293 6.96 17.26 5.53
CA THR A 293 6.48 18.49 6.19
C THR A 293 5.06 18.93 5.79
N CYS A 294 4.37 18.17 4.93
CA CYS A 294 3.00 18.49 4.55
C CYS A 294 2.09 18.30 5.75
N GLU A 295 1.26 19.29 6.08
CA GLU A 295 0.30 19.15 7.18
C GLU A 295 -0.82 18.16 6.79
N MET A 296 -1.13 17.23 7.69
CA MET A 296 -2.25 16.30 7.54
C MET A 296 -3.53 16.98 8.06
N ARG A 297 -4.31 17.58 7.17
CA ARG A 297 -5.60 18.23 7.47
C ARG A 297 -6.56 18.24 6.26
N PRO A 298 -7.86 18.44 6.46
CA PRO A 298 -8.76 18.78 5.36
C PRO A 298 -8.31 20.04 4.62
N LEU A 299 -8.32 19.98 3.29
CA LEU A 299 -7.94 21.09 2.41
C LEU A 299 -9.16 21.98 2.12
N ILE A 300 -9.57 22.74 3.16
CA ILE A 300 -10.74 23.63 3.15
C ILE A 300 -10.65 24.80 2.16
N GLU A 301 -9.54 24.91 1.43
CA GLU A 301 -9.38 25.78 0.27
C GLU A 301 -10.35 25.42 -0.87
N SER A 302 -10.93 24.21 -0.85
CA SER A 302 -12.11 23.87 -1.65
C SER A 302 -13.38 23.89 -0.80
N GLU A 303 -14.41 24.59 -1.27
CA GLU A 303 -15.72 24.61 -0.61
C GLU A 303 -16.35 23.21 -0.54
N VAL A 304 -16.10 22.35 -1.54
CA VAL A 304 -16.63 20.97 -1.55
C VAL A 304 -16.00 20.15 -0.42
N ILE A 305 -14.69 20.33 -0.18
CA ILE A 305 -13.98 19.67 0.90
C ILE A 305 -14.41 20.23 2.26
N LYS A 306 -14.59 21.55 2.34
CA LYS A 306 -15.06 22.20 3.57
C LYS A 306 -16.44 21.67 3.98
N SER A 307 -17.41 21.65 3.07
CA SER A 307 -18.75 21.09 3.37
C SER A 307 -18.67 19.63 3.79
N ALA A 308 -17.85 18.82 3.10
CA ALA A 308 -17.70 17.41 3.46
C ALA A 308 -17.07 17.20 4.83
N ALA A 309 -16.06 18.00 5.19
CA ALA A 309 -15.43 17.94 6.50
C ALA A 309 -16.39 18.33 7.63
N GLU A 310 -17.30 19.28 7.38
CA GLU A 310 -18.36 19.69 8.34
C GLU A 310 -19.44 18.62 8.52
N GLU A 311 -19.76 17.87 7.45
CA GLU A 311 -20.75 16.77 7.48
C GLU A 311 -20.16 15.43 7.96
N SER A 312 -18.83 15.31 7.93
CA SER A 312 -18.12 14.08 8.25
C SER A 312 -18.21 13.73 9.74
N THR A 313 -18.45 12.46 10.04
CA THR A 313 -18.33 11.91 11.40
C THR A 313 -16.88 11.59 11.80
N ASN A 314 -15.93 11.81 10.88
CA ASN A 314 -14.55 11.40 11.05
C ASN A 314 -13.78 12.44 11.83
N SER A 315 -12.92 11.98 12.74
CA SER A 315 -11.90 12.84 13.34
C SER A 315 -10.71 12.92 12.39
N PHE A 316 -10.32 14.13 12.00
CA PHE A 316 -9.14 14.38 11.18
C PHE A 316 -7.96 14.80 12.08
N PRO A 317 -6.72 14.40 11.73
CA PRO A 317 -5.55 14.93 12.41
C PRO A 317 -5.48 16.47 12.25
N HIS A 318 -4.87 17.13 13.23
CA HIS A 318 -4.66 18.58 13.22
C HIS A 318 -3.29 18.90 13.83
N GLY A 319 -2.51 19.78 13.19
CA GLY A 319 -1.19 20.18 13.66
C GLY A 319 -0.15 19.05 13.64
N ILE A 320 -0.35 18.04 12.78
CA ILE A 320 0.54 16.90 12.60
C ILE A 320 1.00 16.89 11.14
N SER A 321 2.30 16.76 10.91
CA SER A 321 2.88 16.61 9.57
C SER A 321 2.75 15.18 9.05
N ALA A 322 2.90 14.99 7.73
CA ALA A 322 2.80 13.68 7.09
C ALA A 322 3.85 12.69 7.63
N VAL A 323 5.06 13.16 7.97
CA VAL A 323 6.09 12.30 8.58
C VAL A 323 5.73 11.91 10.01
N GLU A 324 5.20 12.83 10.82
CA GLU A 324 4.76 12.50 12.19
C GLU A 324 3.57 11.54 12.18
N TRP A 325 2.63 11.73 11.25
CA TRP A 325 1.53 10.79 11.00
C TRP A 325 2.05 9.39 10.65
N PHE A 326 3.01 9.32 9.73
CA PHE A 326 3.64 8.08 9.30
C PHE A 326 4.38 7.38 10.44
N GLN A 327 5.21 8.12 11.20
CA GLN A 327 5.98 7.60 12.33
C GLN A 327 5.06 7.04 13.42
N ARG A 328 3.99 7.77 13.75
CA ARG A 328 2.96 7.31 14.70
C ARG A 328 2.37 5.97 14.24
N ARG A 329 1.90 5.90 12.99
CA ARG A 329 1.28 4.69 12.44
C ARG A 329 2.25 3.52 12.43
N THR A 330 3.48 3.74 11.96
CA THR A 330 4.53 2.71 11.88
C THR A 330 4.88 2.14 13.25
N LYS A 331 5.07 3.00 14.25
CA LYS A 331 5.41 2.58 15.61
C LYS A 331 4.39 1.60 16.20
N TYR A 332 3.11 1.91 16.06
CA TYR A 332 2.05 1.10 16.67
C TYR A 332 1.62 -0.11 15.83
N PHE A 333 1.97 -0.13 14.54
CA PHE A 333 1.78 -1.29 13.67
C PHE A 333 2.78 -2.42 13.99
N HIS A 334 3.92 -2.07 14.57
CA HIS A 334 4.93 -3.01 15.02
C HIS A 334 4.58 -3.63 16.37
N LYS A 335 5.04 -4.87 16.59
CA LYS A 335 4.93 -5.49 17.91
C LYS A 335 5.95 -4.85 18.84
N ASP A 336 5.46 -4.19 19.88
CA ASP A 336 6.26 -3.63 20.97
C ASP A 336 6.17 -4.55 22.21
N GLU A 337 7.28 -4.72 22.93
CA GLU A 337 7.31 -5.49 24.18
C GLU A 337 6.87 -4.66 25.39
N GLU A 338 6.94 -3.32 25.29
CA GLU A 338 6.64 -2.40 26.40
C GLU A 338 5.16 -1.98 26.45
N THR A 339 4.44 -2.08 25.32
CA THR A 339 3.02 -1.68 25.19
C THR A 339 2.14 -2.89 24.91
N SER A 340 0.96 -2.97 25.52
CA SER A 340 0.06 -4.12 25.28
C SER A 340 -0.41 -4.17 23.82
N ALA A 341 -0.54 -5.37 23.25
CA ALA A 341 -0.93 -5.56 21.84
C ALA A 341 -2.28 -4.89 21.50
N ALA A 342 -3.23 -4.87 22.44
CA ALA A 342 -4.53 -4.22 22.26
C ALA A 342 -4.40 -2.68 22.18
N GLU A 343 -3.54 -2.09 23.01
CA GLU A 343 -3.29 -0.64 22.99
C GLU A 343 -2.51 -0.22 21.74
N SER A 344 -1.48 -0.96 21.35
CA SER A 344 -0.76 -0.73 20.10
C SER A 344 -1.69 -0.86 18.90
N TRP A 345 -2.50 -1.92 18.84
CA TRP A 345 -3.49 -2.10 17.76
C TRP A 345 -4.47 -0.93 17.65
N LYS A 346 -4.95 -0.40 18.78
CA LYS A 346 -5.82 0.77 18.80
C LYS A 346 -5.11 2.03 18.31
N GLN A 347 -3.85 2.22 18.68
CA GLN A 347 -3.05 3.40 18.31
C GLN A 347 -2.53 3.34 16.86
N ALA A 348 -2.43 2.14 16.29
CA ALA A 348 -2.07 1.89 14.90
C ALA A 348 -3.18 2.23 13.90
N ARG A 349 -4.39 2.54 14.38
CA ARG A 349 -5.51 2.92 13.53
C ARG A 349 -5.25 4.27 12.85
N GLY A 350 -5.57 4.29 11.57
CA GLY A 350 -5.62 5.43 10.69
C GLY A 350 -6.97 6.13 10.71
N THR A 351 -7.59 6.23 9.53
CA THR A 351 -8.91 6.84 9.36
C THR A 351 -10.06 5.82 9.39
N GLU A 352 -9.87 4.61 9.94
CA GLU A 352 -10.95 3.61 10.00
C GLU A 352 -12.15 4.13 10.81
N HIS A 353 -13.37 3.85 10.34
CA HIS A 353 -14.60 4.28 11.02
C HIS A 353 -15.15 3.16 11.90
N SER A 354 -15.37 3.48 13.18
CA SER A 354 -15.96 2.63 14.24
C SER A 354 -15.17 1.37 14.66
N GLU A 355 -15.37 0.96 15.92
CA GLU A 355 -14.83 -0.30 16.45
C GLU A 355 -15.50 -1.48 15.72
N PHE A 356 -14.68 -2.40 15.19
CA PHE A 356 -15.12 -3.66 14.60
C PHE A 356 -15.81 -4.57 15.60
#